data_AF-A0A848ZKV0-F1
#
_entry.id   AF-A0A848ZKV0-F1
#
_cell.length_a   1.000
_cell.length_b   1.000
_cell.length_c   1.000
_cell.angle_alpha   90.00
_cell.angle_beta   90.00
_cell.angle_gamma   90.00
#
_symmetry.space_group_name_H-M   'P 1'
#
loop_
_entity.id
_entity.type
_entity.pdbx_description
1 polymer ?
#
loop_
_entity_poly.entity_id
_entity_poly.type
_entity_poly.pdbx_seq_one_letter_code
_entity_poly.pdbx_strand_id
1 'polypeptide(L)'
;MMTLRYKWADVFWFSLFHELGHILFHNRQAVILEGKDADAAQKGIEDEADQFAADTLIPPQAYGAFVKAQRFFAKDIGRFAREVGVSTGIVVGRLQKEGHIKPSWHNSLRMRFQWKSID
;
A
#
# COMPACT_ATOMS: atom_id res chain seq x y z
N MET A 1 8.54 9.70 -0.67
CA MET A 1 10.01 9.54 -0.76
C MET A 1 10.41 8.08 -0.58
N MET A 2 10.68 7.38 -1.68
CA MET A 2 11.11 5.96 -1.68
C MET A 2 12.55 5.80 -1.17
N THR A 3 12.73 5.55 0.13
CA THR A 3 14.03 5.09 0.63
C THR A 3 14.17 3.58 0.36
N LEU A 4 15.25 3.16 -0.31
CA LEU A 4 15.57 1.74 -0.58
C LEU A 4 15.78 0.87 0.69
N ARG A 5 15.44 1.40 1.88
CA ARG A 5 15.47 0.73 3.18
C ARG A 5 14.29 -0.22 3.39
N TYR A 6 13.24 -0.19 2.55
CA TYR A 6 12.07 -1.04 2.74
C TYR A 6 12.42 -2.50 2.42
N LYS A 7 12.68 -3.27 3.49
CA LYS A 7 12.99 -4.70 3.41
C LYS A 7 11.80 -5.54 2.96
N TRP A 8 10.58 -5.04 2.95
CA TRP A 8 9.37 -5.81 2.70
C TRP A 8 8.77 -5.49 1.34
N ALA A 9 8.40 -6.55 0.60
CA ALA A 9 7.86 -6.41 -0.76
C ALA A 9 6.54 -5.63 -0.79
N ASP A 10 5.67 -5.82 0.20
CA ASP A 10 4.41 -5.09 0.30
C ASP A 10 4.62 -3.57 0.46
N VAL A 11 5.62 -3.18 1.26
CA VAL A 11 5.95 -1.76 1.45
C VAL A 11 6.57 -1.18 0.19
N PHE A 12 7.47 -1.92 -0.47
CA PHE A 12 8.05 -1.47 -1.75
C PHE A 12 6.96 -1.22 -2.80
N TRP A 13 6.07 -2.19 -3.03
CA TRP A 13 5.02 -2.06 -4.04
C TRP A 13 4.07 -0.92 -3.71
N PHE A 14 3.66 -0.77 -2.45
CA PHE A 14 2.83 0.35 -2.02
C PHE A 14 3.52 1.69 -2.29
N SER A 15 4.78 1.86 -1.88
CA SER A 15 5.53 3.08 -2.14
C SER A 15 5.71 3.37 -3.63
N LEU A 16 5.96 2.35 -4.46
CA LEU A 16 6.09 2.55 -5.91
C LEU A 16 4.79 3.11 -6.52
N PHE A 17 3.65 2.50 -6.21
CA PHE A 17 2.37 3.00 -6.73
C PHE A 17 1.98 4.36 -6.14
N HIS A 18 2.37 4.66 -4.91
CA HIS A 18 2.19 6.00 -4.31
C HIS A 18 2.90 7.08 -5.12
N GLU A 19 4.19 6.87 -5.43
CA GLU A 19 4.96 7.82 -6.24
C GLU A 19 4.41 7.92 -7.68
N LEU A 20 3.90 6.82 -8.24
CA LEU A 20 3.17 6.86 -9.52
C LEU A 20 1.88 7.67 -9.41
N GLY A 21 1.17 7.60 -8.30
CA GLY A 21 0.00 8.45 -8.01
C GLY A 21 0.38 9.93 -8.06
N HIS A 22 1.46 10.33 -7.40
CA HIS A 22 1.97 11.70 -7.51
C HIS A 22 2.27 12.13 -8.96
N ILE A 23 2.89 11.26 -9.75
CA ILE A 23 3.21 11.57 -11.16
C ILE A 23 1.93 11.68 -12.01
N LEU A 24 0.93 10.83 -11.77
CA LEU A 24 -0.29 10.81 -12.58
C LEU A 24 -1.22 11.99 -12.25
N PHE A 25 -1.36 12.33 -10.97
CA PHE A 25 -2.38 13.30 -10.52
C PHE A 25 -1.80 14.67 -10.16
N HIS A 26 -0.51 14.77 -9.82
CA HIS A 26 0.03 15.95 -9.13
C HIS A 26 1.27 16.59 -9.78
N ASN A 27 1.72 16.08 -10.94
CA ASN A 27 2.93 16.53 -11.66
C ASN A 27 2.94 18.01 -12.14
N ARG A 28 1.87 18.78 -11.89
CA ARG A 28 1.77 20.22 -12.25
C ARG A 28 1.24 21.14 -11.15
N GLN A 29 0.84 20.65 -9.96
CA GLN A 29 0.18 21.48 -8.94
C GLN A 29 1.09 21.98 -7.81
N ALA A 30 2.38 21.66 -7.83
CA ALA A 30 3.33 22.21 -6.85
C ALA A 30 3.59 23.74 -6.99
N VAL A 31 2.94 24.39 -7.96
CA VAL A 31 3.02 25.85 -8.15
C VAL A 31 1.91 26.51 -7.31
N ILE A 32 2.32 26.99 -6.13
CA ILE A 32 1.71 28.06 -5.33
C ILE A 32 0.51 27.65 -4.45
N LEU A 33 0.80 27.21 -3.23
CA LEU A 33 -0.04 27.53 -2.07
C LEU A 33 0.90 27.97 -0.93
N GLU A 34 1.09 29.27 -0.74
CA GLU A 34 1.68 29.83 0.48
C GLU A 34 0.54 30.20 1.43
N GLY A 35 0.48 29.56 2.61
CA GLY A 35 -0.53 29.85 3.65
C GLY A 35 -1.02 28.59 4.37
N LYS A 36 -1.90 28.76 5.37
CA LYS A 36 -2.48 27.63 6.15
C LYS A 36 -3.26 26.62 5.29
N ASP A 37 -3.69 27.02 4.09
CA ASP A 37 -4.36 26.15 3.12
C ASP A 37 -3.39 25.19 2.41
N ALA A 38 -2.08 25.44 2.49
CA ALA A 38 -1.04 24.58 1.92
C ALA A 38 -0.98 23.21 2.59
N ASP A 39 -1.13 23.15 3.92
CA ASP A 39 -1.07 21.90 4.68
C ASP A 39 -2.26 20.99 4.35
N ALA A 40 -3.46 21.57 4.21
CA ALA A 40 -4.67 20.84 3.83
C ALA A 40 -4.59 20.33 2.39
N ALA A 41 -4.09 21.14 1.47
CA ALA A 41 -3.88 20.74 0.08
C ALA A 41 -2.81 19.64 -0.03
N GLN A 42 -1.69 19.76 0.68
CA GLN A 42 -0.67 18.72 0.71
C GLN A 42 -1.23 17.41 1.27
N LYS A 43 -2.02 17.46 2.35
CA LYS A 43 -2.68 16.27 2.89
C LYS A 43 -3.61 15.62 1.86
N GLY A 44 -4.39 16.41 1.12
CA GLY A 44 -5.25 15.89 0.06
C GLY A 44 -4.47 15.17 -1.05
N ILE A 45 -3.32 15.73 -1.45
CA ILE A 45 -2.40 15.13 -2.43
C ILE A 45 -1.84 13.79 -1.93
N GLU A 46 -1.41 13.73 -0.67
CA GLU A 46 -0.93 12.47 -0.08
C GLU A 46 -2.04 11.43 0.05
N ASP A 47 -3.25 11.83 0.49
CA ASP A 47 -4.40 10.94 0.63
C ASP A 47 -4.82 10.36 -0.74
N GLU A 48 -4.78 11.16 -1.82
CA GLU A 48 -5.09 10.71 -3.18
C GLU A 48 -4.06 9.70 -3.71
N ALA A 49 -2.76 9.95 -3.46
CA ALA A 49 -1.68 9.02 -3.80
C ALA A 49 -1.77 7.70 -2.99
N ASP A 50 -2.04 7.78 -1.69
CA ASP A 50 -2.25 6.62 -0.81
C ASP A 50 -3.43 5.77 -1.30
N GLN A 51 -4.56 6.42 -1.63
CA GLN A 51 -5.76 5.74 -2.12
C GLN A 51 -5.50 5.08 -3.47
N PHE A 52 -4.84 5.78 -4.40
CA PHE A 52 -4.45 5.23 -5.69
C PHE A 52 -3.58 3.98 -5.53
N ALA A 53 -2.57 4.04 -4.66
CA ALA A 53 -1.69 2.90 -4.40
C ALA A 53 -2.45 1.70 -3.82
N ALA A 54 -3.32 1.95 -2.83
CA ALA A 54 -4.11 0.93 -2.19
C ALA A 54 -5.05 0.21 -3.19
N ASP A 55 -5.78 0.98 -4.00
CA ASP A 55 -6.80 0.46 -4.91
C ASP A 55 -6.23 -0.15 -6.18
N THR A 56 -5.07 0.34 -6.63
CA THR A 56 -4.33 -0.27 -7.74
C THR A 56 -3.78 -1.64 -7.33
N LEU A 57 -3.27 -1.76 -6.11
CA LEU A 57 -2.73 -3.02 -5.60
C LEU A 57 -3.84 -4.03 -5.26
N ILE A 58 -4.94 -3.59 -4.67
CA ILE A 58 -6.06 -4.48 -4.35
C ILE A 58 -7.37 -3.76 -4.72
N PRO A 59 -8.13 -4.28 -5.69
CA PRO A 59 -9.38 -3.66 -6.12
C PRO A 59 -10.34 -3.43 -4.94
N PRO A 60 -10.88 -2.21 -4.77
CA PRO A 60 -11.61 -1.81 -3.56
C PRO A 60 -12.86 -2.67 -3.32
N GLN A 61 -13.57 -3.07 -4.39
CA GLN A 61 -14.74 -3.94 -4.28
C GLN A 61 -14.37 -5.33 -3.74
N ALA A 62 -13.31 -5.93 -4.26
CA ALA A 62 -12.83 -7.24 -3.83
C ALA A 62 -12.32 -7.20 -2.38
N TYR A 63 -11.56 -6.16 -2.05
CA TYR A 63 -11.04 -5.96 -0.71
C TYR A 63 -12.16 -5.73 0.32
N GLY A 64 -13.14 -4.90 -0.01
CA GLY A 64 -14.30 -4.65 0.85
C GLY A 64 -15.11 -5.93 1.14
N ALA A 65 -15.33 -6.77 0.11
CA ALA A 65 -15.99 -8.07 0.30
C ALA A 65 -15.16 -9.00 1.21
N PHE A 66 -13.85 -9.04 1.02
CA PHE A 66 -12.92 -9.84 1.83
C PHE A 66 -12.89 -9.41 3.30
N VAL A 67 -12.77 -8.10 3.57
CA VAL A 67 -12.79 -7.54 4.93
C VAL A 67 -14.13 -7.78 5.60
N LYS A 68 -15.26 -7.61 4.89
CA LYS A 68 -16.59 -7.87 5.44
C LYS A 68 -16.78 -9.31 5.90
N ALA A 69 -16.10 -10.27 5.27
CA ALA A 69 -16.14 -11.66 5.69
C ALA A 69 -15.45 -11.92 7.05
N GLN A 70 -14.58 -11.01 7.52
CA GLN A 70 -13.89 -11.07 8.83
C GLN A 70 -13.13 -12.39 9.07
N ARG A 71 -12.62 -13.01 8.00
CA ARG A 71 -11.88 -14.27 8.04
C ARG A 71 -10.45 -14.07 7.56
N PHE A 72 -9.57 -13.73 8.50
CA PHE A 72 -8.17 -13.39 8.20
C PHE A 72 -7.19 -14.54 8.48
N PHE A 73 -7.60 -15.80 8.35
CA PHE A 73 -6.66 -16.92 8.50
C PHE A 73 -5.68 -16.95 7.32
N ALA A 74 -4.50 -17.55 7.51
CA ALA A 74 -3.47 -17.61 6.48
C ALA A 74 -3.97 -18.21 5.14
N LYS A 75 -4.85 -19.21 5.21
CA LYS A 75 -5.49 -19.83 4.02
C LYS A 75 -6.41 -18.87 3.27
N ASP A 76 -7.13 -18.01 4.01
CA ASP A 76 -8.10 -17.08 3.44
C ASP A 76 -7.36 -15.91 2.79
N ILE A 77 -6.32 -15.38 3.45
CA ILE A 77 -5.39 -14.40 2.88
C ILE A 77 -4.72 -14.97 1.62
N GLY A 78 -4.23 -16.21 1.68
CA GLY A 78 -3.60 -16.88 0.54
C GLY A 78 -4.53 -17.06 -0.66
N ARG A 79 -5.79 -17.41 -0.40
CA ARG A 79 -6.80 -17.54 -1.45
C ARG A 79 -7.12 -16.18 -2.08
N PHE A 80 -7.41 -15.18 -1.25
CA PHE A 80 -7.74 -13.83 -1.73
C PHE A 80 -6.59 -13.19 -2.52
N ALA A 81 -5.34 -13.32 -2.05
CA ALA A 81 -4.17 -12.82 -2.76
C ALA A 81 -4.05 -13.40 -4.18
N ARG A 82 -4.33 -14.70 -4.35
CA ARG A 82 -4.37 -15.33 -5.68
C ARG A 82 -5.54 -14.83 -6.54
N GLU A 83 -6.72 -14.64 -5.95
CA GLU A 83 -7.90 -14.14 -6.66
C GLU A 83 -7.68 -12.74 -7.25
N VAL A 84 -7.01 -11.85 -6.51
CA VAL A 84 -6.71 -10.49 -6.97
C VAL A 84 -5.34 -10.34 -7.65
N GLY A 85 -4.58 -11.44 -7.79
CA GLY A 85 -3.31 -11.44 -8.53
C GLY A 85 -2.13 -10.76 -7.83
N VAL A 86 -2.10 -10.73 -6.49
CA VAL A 86 -0.99 -10.13 -5.71
C VAL A 86 -0.32 -11.11 -4.75
N SER A 87 0.83 -10.72 -4.21
CA SER A 87 1.48 -11.49 -3.14
C SER A 87 0.68 -11.42 -1.84
N THR A 88 0.73 -12.49 -1.03
CA THR A 88 0.09 -12.50 0.30
C THR A 88 0.59 -11.39 1.21
N GLY A 89 1.85 -10.97 1.04
CA GLY A 89 2.43 -9.88 1.80
C GLY A 89 1.68 -8.56 1.59
N ILE A 90 1.23 -8.26 0.36
CA ILE A 90 0.49 -7.03 0.03
C ILE A 90 -0.85 -7.00 0.78
N VAL A 91 -1.58 -8.12 0.79
CA VAL A 91 -2.83 -8.26 1.55
C VAL A 91 -2.58 -8.10 3.05
N VAL A 92 -1.57 -8.78 3.60
CA VAL A 92 -1.22 -8.65 5.03
C VAL A 92 -0.85 -7.20 5.37
N GLY A 93 -0.07 -6.54 4.53
CA GLY A 93 0.33 -5.14 4.71
C GLY A 93 -0.88 -4.22 4.83
N ARG A 94 -1.84 -4.32 3.90
CA ARG A 94 -3.08 -3.52 3.93
C ARG A 94 -3.93 -3.81 5.18
N LEU A 95 -4.16 -5.09 5.51
CA LEU A 95 -4.91 -5.48 6.70
C LEU A 95 -4.27 -4.97 8.01
N GLN A 96 -2.93 -5.00 8.12
CA GLN A 96 -2.20 -4.48 9.28
C GLN A 96 -2.29 -2.95 9.35
N LYS A 97 -2.10 -2.26 8.22
CA LYS A 97 -2.14 -0.80 8.12
C LYS A 97 -3.51 -0.23 8.47
N GLU A 98 -4.57 -0.89 8.03
CA GLU A 98 -5.96 -0.49 8.29
C GLU A 98 -6.54 -1.06 9.60
N GLY A 99 -5.74 -1.82 10.37
CA GLY A 99 -6.12 -2.27 11.71
C GLY A 99 -7.06 -3.47 11.78
N HIS A 100 -7.28 -4.18 10.67
CA HIS A 100 -8.08 -5.41 10.65
C HIS A 100 -7.38 -6.60 11.34
N ILE A 101 -6.05 -6.60 11.37
CA ILE A 101 -5.23 -7.57 12.11
C ILE A 101 -4.10 -6.87 12.86
N LYS A 102 -3.56 -7.52 13.89
CA LYS A 102 -2.42 -6.98 14.66
C LYS A 102 -1.15 -6.93 13.79
N PRO A 103 -0.27 -5.93 13.95
CA PRO A 103 1.01 -5.85 13.23
C PRO A 103 1.95 -7.07 13.42
N SER A 104 1.75 -7.85 14.50
CA SER A 104 2.51 -9.08 14.74
C SER A 104 1.97 -10.31 13.98
N TRP A 105 0.76 -10.25 13.43
CA TRP A 105 0.11 -11.39 12.80
C TRP A 105 0.54 -11.57 11.34
N HIS A 106 0.62 -12.82 10.89
CA HIS A 106 0.89 -13.19 9.49
C HIS A 106 2.18 -12.64 8.88
N ASN A 107 3.15 -12.22 9.69
CA ASN A 107 4.46 -11.74 9.20
C ASN A 107 5.24 -12.82 8.41
N SER A 108 4.95 -14.10 8.62
CA SER A 108 5.49 -15.20 7.81
C SER A 108 4.96 -15.26 6.38
N LEU A 109 3.83 -14.60 6.09
CA LEU A 109 3.25 -14.49 4.74
C LEU A 109 3.79 -13.29 3.96
N ARG A 110 4.60 -12.44 4.61
CA ARG A 110 5.26 -11.29 3.98
C ARG A 110 6.62 -11.72 3.46
N MET A 111 6.99 -11.20 2.29
CA MET A 111 8.28 -11.48 1.66
C MET A 111 9.24 -10.32 1.90
N ARG A 112 10.49 -10.64 2.24
CA ARG A 112 11.56 -9.64 2.31
C ARG A 112 12.38 -9.61 1.03
N PHE A 113 12.66 -8.43 0.52
CA PHE A 113 13.66 -8.24 -0.51
C PHE A 113 15.05 -8.25 0.11
N GLN A 114 15.93 -9.08 -0.45
CA GLN A 114 17.36 -9.09 -0.16
C GLN A 114 18.07 -8.58 -1.42
N TRP A 115 18.60 -7.37 -1.35
CA TRP A 115 19.46 -6.84 -2.39
C TRP A 115 20.86 -7.38 -2.17
N LYS A 116 21.40 -8.09 -3.16
CA LYS A 116 22.84 -8.36 -3.18
C LYS A 116 23.52 -7.07 -3.64
N SER A 117 24.51 -6.61 -2.86
CA SER A 117 25.47 -5.66 -3.39
C SER A 117 26.16 -6.32 -4.58
N ILE A 118 26.21 -5.59 -5.69
CA ILE A 118 27.07 -5.95 -6.81
C ILE A 118 28.42 -5.40 -6.42
N ASP A 119 29.37 -6.28 -6.11
CA ASP A 119 30.78 -5.94 -5.91
C ASP A 119 31.46 -5.68 -7.28
#